data_AF-A0A7Y6A516-F1
#
_entry.id   AF-A0A7Y6A516-F1
#
_cell.length_a   1.000
_cell.length_b   1.000
_cell.length_c   1.000
_cell.angle_alpha   90.00
_cell.angle_beta   90.00
_cell.angle_gamma   90.00
#
_symmetry.space_group_name_H-M   'P 1'
#
loop_
_entity.id
_entity.type
_entity.pdbx_description
1 polymer ?
#
loop_
_entity_poly.entity_id
_entity_poly.type
_entity_poly.pdbx_seq_one_letter_code
_entity_poly.pdbx_strand_id
1 'polypeptide(L)'
;MTAHRPALARLAVTAALTLGLVTAGATTALAADAVVEPARTDRSATLCARADQLSARLEKALDRIQGDVDRQGSVAWLRARGERASTAGHADLAASLRARADRREARVPEIEDVLDRLASASAEHCGATATPSTP
;
A
#
# COMPACT_ATOMS: atom_id res chain seq x y z
N MET A 1 30.64 -23.14 -31.29
CA MET A 1 31.46 -23.53 -30.12
C MET A 1 31.15 -22.56 -28.99
N THR A 2 30.27 -22.95 -28.07
CA THR A 2 29.87 -22.16 -26.91
C THR A 2 29.75 -23.11 -25.72
N ALA A 3 30.42 -22.72 -24.64
CA ALA A 3 31.00 -23.58 -23.62
C ALA A 3 29.99 -24.35 -22.76
N HIS A 4 30.32 -25.62 -22.50
CA HIS A 4 29.80 -26.39 -21.38
C HIS A 4 30.25 -25.72 -20.08
N ARG A 5 29.30 -25.39 -19.21
CA ARG A 5 29.58 -25.06 -17.81
C ARG A 5 29.29 -26.28 -16.95
N PRO A 6 30.30 -26.82 -16.24
CA PRO A 6 30.17 -28.04 -15.45
C PRO A 6 29.40 -27.83 -14.16
N ALA A 7 28.81 -28.94 -13.71
CA ALA A 7 28.07 -29.13 -12.49
C ALA A 7 28.77 -28.56 -11.24
N LEU A 8 27.99 -27.89 -10.40
CA LEU A 8 28.34 -27.68 -9.00
C LEU A 8 27.21 -28.24 -8.14
N ALA A 9 27.41 -29.50 -7.77
CA ALA A 9 26.75 -30.15 -6.65
C ALA A 9 26.92 -29.29 -5.39
N ARG A 10 25.81 -28.94 -4.74
CA ARG A 10 25.86 -28.39 -3.38
C ARG A 10 25.31 -29.44 -2.45
N LEU A 11 26.22 -29.93 -1.62
CA LEU A 11 26.06 -30.97 -0.62
C LEU A 11 24.86 -30.69 0.29
N ALA A 12 24.10 -31.75 0.55
CA ALA A 12 23.15 -31.84 1.65
C ALA A 12 23.90 -31.66 2.98
N VAL A 13 23.54 -30.61 3.73
CA VAL A 13 23.97 -30.46 5.12
C VAL A 13 23.02 -31.25 5.99
N THR A 14 23.60 -32.18 6.73
CA THR A 14 23.00 -33.17 7.61
C THR A 14 22.23 -32.52 8.76
N ALA A 15 21.00 -32.99 8.98
CA ALA A 15 20.23 -32.77 10.19
C ALA A 15 20.94 -33.43 11.39
N ALA A 16 21.38 -32.63 12.35
CA ALA A 16 21.77 -33.11 13.67
C ALA A 16 20.58 -32.92 14.63
N LEU A 17 19.81 -34.00 14.84
CA LEU A 17 18.93 -34.11 16.00
C LEU A 17 19.80 -34.28 17.25
N THR A 18 19.87 -33.26 18.10
CA THR A 18 20.32 -33.42 19.48
C THR A 18 19.12 -33.33 20.42
N LEU A 19 18.52 -34.50 20.64
CA LEU A 19 17.64 -34.76 21.78
C LEU A 19 18.55 -35.03 22.98
N GLY A 20 18.54 -34.16 23.99
CA GLY A 20 19.49 -34.22 25.10
C GLY A 20 19.03 -33.46 26.33
N LEU A 21 17.94 -33.94 26.89
CA LEU A 21 17.32 -33.68 28.20
C LEU A 21 18.30 -33.23 29.31
N VAL A 22 18.09 -32.02 29.86
CA VAL A 22 18.57 -31.66 31.21
C VAL A 22 17.37 -31.18 32.02
N THR A 23 16.79 -32.09 32.78
CA THR A 23 15.84 -31.80 33.86
C THR A 23 16.61 -31.48 35.13
N ALA A 24 16.57 -30.23 35.60
CA ALA A 24 16.97 -29.88 36.96
C ALA A 24 16.25 -28.61 37.43
N GLY A 25 15.57 -28.69 38.58
CA GLY A 25 15.26 -27.54 39.43
C GLY A 25 13.79 -27.14 39.51
N ALA A 26 13.18 -27.37 40.66
CA ALA A 26 11.79 -27.06 41.00
C ALA A 26 11.56 -25.58 41.42
N THR A 27 10.28 -25.21 41.42
CA THR A 27 9.60 -24.12 42.16
C THR A 27 9.41 -22.74 41.50
N THR A 28 8.14 -22.52 41.12
CA THR A 28 7.30 -21.31 41.22
C THR A 28 7.78 -19.98 40.63
N ALA A 29 7.23 -19.65 39.45
CA ALA A 29 6.55 -18.37 39.21
C ALA A 29 5.57 -18.56 38.04
N LEU A 30 4.29 -18.26 38.25
CA LEU A 30 3.36 -17.96 37.16
C LEU A 30 3.83 -16.64 36.54
N ALA A 31 4.82 -16.71 35.66
CA ALA A 31 5.07 -15.64 34.71
C ALA A 31 3.86 -15.64 33.79
N ALA A 32 2.99 -14.65 33.98
CA ALA A 32 2.09 -14.23 32.91
C ALA A 32 2.92 -14.16 31.63
N ASP A 33 2.48 -14.88 30.59
CA ASP A 33 2.97 -14.73 29.23
C ASP A 33 2.91 -13.23 28.90
N ALA A 34 4.00 -12.52 29.19
CA ALA A 34 4.28 -11.26 28.54
C ALA A 34 4.51 -11.69 27.10
N VAL A 35 3.46 -11.58 26.29
CA VAL A 35 3.56 -11.58 24.84
C VAL A 35 4.61 -10.50 24.55
N VAL A 36 5.84 -10.94 24.35
CA VAL A 36 6.91 -10.08 23.86
C VAL A 36 6.50 -9.82 22.42
N GLU A 37 5.74 -8.74 22.23
CA GLU A 37 5.52 -8.19 20.91
C GLU A 37 6.89 -8.09 20.25
N PRO A 38 7.11 -8.78 19.12
CA PRO A 38 8.42 -8.80 18.49
C PRO A 38 8.83 -7.36 18.26
N ALA A 39 9.97 -6.97 18.84
CA ALA A 39 10.47 -5.61 18.73
C ALA A 39 10.45 -5.20 17.25
N ARG A 40 9.66 -4.17 16.95
CA ARG A 40 9.45 -3.63 15.62
C ARG A 40 10.82 -3.32 15.02
N THR A 41 11.27 -4.16 14.09
CA THR A 41 12.54 -3.93 13.41
C THR A 41 12.48 -2.60 12.65
N ASP A 42 13.60 -1.90 12.48
CA ASP A 42 13.68 -0.63 11.71
C ASP A 42 13.00 -0.73 10.34
N ARG A 43 13.01 -1.93 9.75
CA ARG A 43 12.35 -2.26 8.49
C ARG A 43 10.83 -2.15 8.58
N SER A 44 10.22 -2.71 9.62
CA SER A 44 8.76 -2.65 9.82
C SER A 44 8.28 -1.22 10.12
N ALA A 45 9.03 -0.44 10.90
CA ALA A 45 8.73 0.98 11.08
C ALA A 45 8.79 1.77 9.76
N THR A 46 9.81 1.51 8.93
CA THR A 46 9.95 2.14 7.60
C THR A 46 8.81 1.77 6.66
N LEU A 47 8.33 0.53 6.68
CA LEU A 47 7.21 0.09 5.84
C LEU A 47 5.90 0.77 6.26
N CYS A 48 5.64 0.88 7.55
CA CYS A 48 4.45 1.59 8.05
C CYS A 48 4.47 3.07 7.66
N ALA A 49 5.60 3.77 7.83
CA ALA A 49 5.73 5.16 7.38
C ALA A 49 5.50 5.32 5.86
N ARG A 50 5.86 4.31 5.06
CA ARG A 50 5.55 4.30 3.61
C ARG A 50 4.07 4.08 3.34
N ALA A 51 3.41 3.20 4.09
CA ALA A 51 1.97 2.98 3.97
C ALA A 51 1.20 4.28 4.27
N ASP A 52 1.59 5.02 5.31
CA ASP A 52 0.99 6.33 5.63
C ASP A 52 1.19 7.34 4.50
N GLN A 53 2.41 7.44 3.96
CA GLN A 53 2.71 8.33 2.84
C GLN A 53 1.93 7.97 1.57
N LEU A 54 1.72 6.67 1.31
CA LEU A 54 0.93 6.21 0.17
C LEU A 54 -0.54 6.54 0.35
N SER A 55 -1.11 6.30 1.54
CA SER A 55 -2.50 6.61 1.87
C SER A 55 -2.77 8.10 1.68
N ALA A 56 -1.96 8.98 2.25
CA ALA A 56 -2.10 10.44 2.08
C ALA A 56 -1.99 10.90 0.61
N ARG A 57 -1.18 10.23 -0.21
CA ARG A 57 -1.08 10.52 -1.65
C ARG A 57 -2.32 10.09 -2.42
N LEU A 58 -2.90 8.96 -2.04
CA LEU A 58 -4.11 8.40 -2.65
C LEU A 58 -5.34 9.23 -2.27
N GLU A 59 -5.49 9.59 -0.99
CA GLU A 59 -6.52 10.53 -0.51
C GLU A 59 -6.47 11.85 -1.28
N LYS A 60 -5.29 12.47 -1.37
CA LYS A 60 -5.11 13.71 -2.17
C LYS A 60 -5.41 13.52 -3.66
N ALA A 61 -5.20 12.33 -4.20
CA ALA A 61 -5.57 12.03 -5.58
C ALA A 61 -7.10 11.92 -5.72
N LEU A 62 -7.76 11.24 -4.78
CA LEU A 62 -9.19 11.08 -4.70
C LEU A 62 -9.90 12.43 -4.56
N ASP A 63 -9.49 13.25 -3.58
CA ASP A 63 -9.99 14.61 -3.32
C ASP A 63 -9.89 15.53 -4.54
N ARG A 64 -8.84 15.36 -5.33
CA ARG A 64 -8.65 16.13 -6.55
C ARG A 64 -9.57 15.64 -7.67
N ILE A 65 -9.72 14.33 -7.82
CA ILE A 65 -10.60 13.73 -8.84
C ILE A 65 -12.05 14.11 -8.57
N GLN A 66 -12.49 13.99 -7.31
CA GLN A 66 -13.85 14.25 -6.84
C GLN A 66 -14.15 15.72 -6.54
N GLY A 67 -13.16 16.61 -6.69
CA GLY A 67 -13.35 18.05 -6.49
C GLY A 67 -14.42 18.67 -7.40
N ASP A 68 -14.89 19.84 -7.01
CA ASP A 68 -15.88 20.63 -7.75
C ASP A 68 -15.34 21.19 -9.09
N VAL A 69 -16.16 22.01 -9.74
CA VAL A 69 -15.86 22.63 -11.03
C VAL A 69 -14.73 23.66 -10.97
N ASP A 70 -14.39 24.20 -9.79
CA ASP A 70 -13.35 25.20 -9.60
C ASP A 70 -11.98 24.55 -9.32
N ARG A 71 -11.98 23.31 -8.85
CA ARG A 71 -10.76 22.53 -8.62
C ARG A 71 -10.16 22.01 -9.93
N GLN A 72 -9.09 22.67 -10.38
CA GLN A 72 -8.38 22.29 -11.60
C GLN A 72 -7.97 20.81 -11.61
N GLY A 73 -8.38 20.12 -12.67
CA GLY A 73 -8.07 18.70 -12.89
C GLY A 73 -9.02 17.71 -12.21
N SER A 74 -10.05 18.19 -11.52
CA SER A 74 -11.20 17.37 -11.12
C SER A 74 -12.00 16.90 -12.34
N VAL A 75 -12.82 15.87 -12.13
CA VAL A 75 -13.75 15.38 -13.16
C VAL A 75 -14.74 16.48 -13.55
N ALA A 76 -15.29 17.20 -12.58
CA ALA A 76 -16.21 18.30 -12.83
C ALA A 76 -15.57 19.44 -13.64
N TRP A 77 -14.35 19.86 -13.29
CA TRP A 77 -13.60 20.89 -14.02
C TRP A 77 -13.30 20.44 -15.46
N LEU A 78 -12.88 19.19 -15.66
CA LEU A 78 -12.58 18.63 -16.98
C LEU A 78 -13.84 18.56 -17.86
N ARG A 79 -14.97 18.12 -17.30
CA ARG A 79 -16.26 18.09 -18.00
C ARG A 79 -16.71 19.49 -18.40
N ALA A 80 -16.67 20.46 -17.49
CA ALA A 80 -17.04 21.85 -17.77
C ALA A 80 -16.10 22.52 -18.79
N ARG A 81 -14.81 22.20 -18.78
CA ARG A 81 -13.86 22.69 -19.79
C ARG A 81 -14.10 22.03 -21.15
N GLY A 82 -14.42 20.74 -21.17
CA GLY A 82 -14.78 20.02 -22.37
C GLY A 82 -16.03 20.61 -23.03
N GLU A 83 -17.03 20.98 -22.22
CA GLU A 83 -18.24 21.60 -22.72
C GLU A 83 -17.97 22.98 -23.34
N ARG A 84 -17.19 23.84 -22.65
CA ARG A 84 -16.77 25.13 -23.21
C ARG A 84 -16.00 24.98 -24.53
N ALA A 85 -15.13 23.97 -24.64
CA ALA A 85 -14.42 23.68 -25.89
C ALA A 85 -15.39 23.23 -26.99
N SER A 86 -16.39 22.42 -26.66
CA SER A 86 -17.44 21.97 -27.58
C SER A 86 -18.25 23.16 -28.12
N THR A 87 -18.71 24.06 -27.25
CA THR A 87 -19.45 25.28 -27.63
C THR A 87 -18.62 26.21 -28.50
N ALA A 88 -17.29 26.25 -28.29
CA ALA A 88 -16.36 27.04 -29.10
C ALA A 88 -15.96 26.37 -30.43
N GLY A 89 -16.52 25.19 -30.76
CA GLY A 89 -16.21 24.47 -32.00
C GLY A 89 -14.91 23.63 -31.96
N HIS A 90 -14.28 23.48 -30.80
CA HIS A 90 -13.07 22.68 -30.64
C HIS A 90 -13.40 21.22 -30.25
N ALA A 91 -13.93 20.46 -31.21
CA ALA A 91 -14.42 19.09 -30.98
C ALA A 91 -13.34 18.13 -30.44
N ASP A 92 -12.13 18.13 -31.01
CA ASP A 92 -11.05 17.24 -30.59
C ASP A 92 -10.58 17.52 -29.16
N LEU A 93 -10.53 18.80 -28.78
CA LEU A 93 -10.20 19.21 -27.41
C LEU A 93 -11.29 18.78 -26.43
N ALA A 94 -12.57 18.95 -26.80
CA ALA A 94 -13.69 18.50 -26.00
C ALA A 94 -13.65 16.98 -25.77
N ALA A 95 -13.41 16.21 -26.83
CA ALA A 95 -13.28 14.75 -26.75
C ALA A 95 -12.10 14.32 -25.86
N SER A 96 -10.93 14.94 -26.01
CA SER A 96 -9.75 14.67 -25.18
C SER A 96 -10.00 14.96 -23.69
N LEU A 97 -10.66 16.07 -23.39
CA LEU A 97 -11.02 16.46 -22.02
C LEU A 97 -12.04 15.51 -21.39
N ARG A 98 -13.09 15.12 -22.13
CA ARG A 98 -14.08 14.13 -21.69
C ARG A 98 -13.42 12.78 -21.43
N ALA A 99 -12.63 12.26 -22.37
CA ALA A 99 -11.90 11.01 -22.20
C ALA A 99 -10.93 11.05 -20.99
N ARG A 100 -10.33 12.21 -20.70
CA ARG A 100 -9.50 12.37 -19.49
C ARG A 100 -10.33 12.35 -18.21
N ALA A 101 -11.52 12.94 -18.22
CA ALA A 101 -12.45 12.89 -17.09
C ALA A 101 -12.86 11.43 -16.81
N ASP A 102 -13.27 10.70 -17.85
CA ASP A 102 -13.71 9.30 -17.73
C ASP A 102 -12.60 8.39 -17.20
N ARG A 103 -11.37 8.55 -17.69
CA ARG A 103 -10.21 7.80 -17.16
C ARG A 103 -9.89 8.10 -15.69
N ARG A 104 -10.23 9.30 -15.19
CA ARG A 104 -10.04 9.64 -13.77
C ARG A 104 -11.15 9.04 -12.93
N GLU A 105 -12.39 9.19 -13.37
CA GLU A 105 -13.56 8.64 -12.68
C GLU A 105 -13.46 7.12 -12.58
N ALA A 106 -13.03 6.44 -13.65
CA ALA A 106 -12.82 4.98 -13.65
C ALA A 106 -11.73 4.48 -12.68
N ARG A 107 -10.82 5.35 -12.20
CA ARG A 107 -9.77 5.00 -11.23
C ARG A 107 -10.20 5.15 -9.79
N VAL A 108 -11.32 5.83 -9.52
CA VAL A 108 -11.85 6.04 -8.16
C VAL A 108 -11.97 4.72 -7.39
N PRO A 109 -12.66 3.68 -7.90
CA PRO A 109 -12.81 2.44 -7.15
C PRO A 109 -11.49 1.70 -6.89
N GLU A 110 -10.52 1.81 -7.80
CA GLU A 110 -9.18 1.23 -7.61
C GLU A 110 -8.41 1.97 -6.51
N ILE A 111 -8.53 3.30 -6.43
CA ILE A 111 -7.91 4.10 -5.38
C ILE A 111 -8.53 3.76 -4.02
N GLU A 112 -9.85 3.64 -3.96
CA GLU A 112 -10.58 3.27 -2.74
C GLU A 112 -10.20 1.86 -2.26
N ASP A 113 -10.15 0.86 -3.15
CA ASP A 113 -9.69 -0.50 -2.81
C ASP A 113 -8.27 -0.50 -2.23
N VAL A 114 -7.35 0.27 -2.83
CA VAL A 114 -5.98 0.36 -2.33
C VAL A 114 -5.92 1.04 -0.95
N LEU A 115 -6.74 2.06 -0.71
CA LEU A 115 -6.84 2.70 0.60
C LEU A 115 -7.33 1.71 1.66
N ASP A 116 -8.38 0.94 1.37
CA ASP A 116 -8.91 -0.08 2.28
C ASP A 116 -7.87 -1.16 2.61
N ARG A 117 -7.12 -1.60 1.59
CA ARG A 117 -6.05 -2.58 1.76
C ARG A 117 -4.87 -2.03 2.56
N LEU A 118 -4.50 -0.76 2.36
CA LEU A 118 -3.46 -0.10 3.16
C LEU A 118 -3.90 0.07 4.61
N ALA A 119 -5.17 0.44 4.85
CA ALA A 119 -5.73 0.55 6.20
C ALA A 119 -5.72 -0.81 6.91
N SER A 120 -6.17 -1.87 6.23
CA SER A 120 -6.18 -3.24 6.77
C SER A 120 -4.76 -3.72 7.11
N ALA A 121 -3.83 -3.60 6.17
CA ALA A 121 -2.43 -3.98 6.40
C ALA A 121 -1.76 -3.18 7.52
N SER A 122 -2.11 -1.89 7.65
CA SER A 122 -1.58 -1.04 8.73
C SER A 122 -2.16 -1.44 10.09
N ALA A 123 -3.45 -1.77 10.16
CA ALA A 123 -4.07 -2.27 11.39
C ALA A 123 -3.43 -3.60 11.84
N GLU A 124 -3.15 -4.51 10.90
CA GLU A 124 -2.56 -5.83 11.18
C GLU A 124 -1.08 -5.79 11.58
N HIS A 125 -0.31 -4.85 11.02
CA HIS A 125 1.15 -4.90 11.10
C HIS A 125 1.82 -3.66 11.70
N CYS A 126 1.08 -2.56 11.87
CA CYS A 126 1.64 -1.29 12.31
C CYS A 126 1.26 -0.88 13.74
N GLY A 127 0.45 -1.67 14.45
CA GLY A 127 0.00 -1.34 15.81
C GLY A 127 -0.77 0.00 15.87
N ALA A 128 -1.21 0.40 17.08
CA ALA A 128 -2.14 1.51 17.30
C ALA A 128 -1.60 2.94 17.03
N THR A 129 -0.65 3.12 16.11
CA THR A 129 -0.28 4.44 15.57
C THR A 129 -0.81 4.68 14.17
N ALA A 130 -1.52 3.73 13.56
CA ALA A 130 -2.25 3.94 12.30
C ALA A 130 -3.56 4.70 12.59
N THR A 131 -3.47 5.97 12.95
CA THR A 131 -4.64 6.84 13.07
C THR A 131 -4.97 7.38 11.68
N PRO A 132 -6.19 7.16 11.14
CA PRO A 132 -6.60 7.75 9.88
C PRO A 132 -6.61 9.28 10.03
N SER A 133 -6.00 9.99 9.07
CA SER A 133 -6.10 11.44 8.93
C SER A 133 -7.57 11.85 8.86
N THR A 134 -8.05 12.48 9.93
CA THR A 134 -9.37 13.11 10.02
C THR A 134 -9.28 14.51 9.35
N PRO A 135 -10.34 14.99 8.68
CA PRO A 135 -10.31 16.07 7.67
C PRO A 135 -9.76 17.44 8.11
#